data_AF-A0A1G8KV39-F1
#
_entry.id   AF-A0A1G8KV39-F1
#
_cell.length_a   1.000
_cell.length_b   1.000
_cell.length_c   1.000
_cell.angle_alpha   90.00
_cell.angle_beta   90.00
_cell.angle_gamma   90.00
#
_symmetry.space_group_name_H-M   'P 1'
#
loop_
_entity.id
_entity.type
_entity.pdbx_description
1 polymer ?
#
loop_
_entity_poly.entity_id
_entity_poly.type
_entity_poly.pdbx_seq_one_letter_code
_entity_poly.pdbx_strand_id
1 'polypeptide(L)' 'IRKIKVKQKVSGCFRTEKGANTFMNVHSVAETAKKNGNSKYKAILAVLEQ' A
#
# COMPACT_ATOMS: atom_id res chain seq x y z
N ILE A 1 3.29 9.67 -11.05
CA ILE A 1 4.34 8.93 -10.30
C ILE A 1 4.55 9.60 -8.95
N ARG A 2 3.78 9.24 -7.92
CA ARG A 2 4.00 9.76 -6.55
C ARG A 2 4.58 8.64 -5.69
N LYS A 3 5.68 8.98 -4.98
CA LYS A 3 6.44 8.16 -4.02
C LYS A 3 7.58 7.28 -4.54
N ILE A 4 8.31 7.74 -5.56
CA ILE A 4 9.67 7.23 -5.86
C ILE A 4 10.60 7.35 -4.63
N LYS A 5 10.39 8.37 -3.80
CA LYS A 5 11.18 8.60 -2.57
C LYS A 5 10.88 7.60 -1.46
N VAL A 6 9.69 6.98 -1.39
CA VAL A 6 9.47 5.88 -0.42
C VAL A 6 10.23 4.63 -0.85
N LYS A 7 10.32 4.38 -2.17
CA LYS A 7 11.16 3.32 -2.76
C LYS A 7 12.67 3.52 -2.48
N GLN A 8 13.12 4.77 -2.27
CA GLN A 8 14.55 5.09 -2.04
C GLN A 8 14.95 5.30 -0.58
N LYS A 9 14.04 5.76 0.30
CA LYS A 9 14.41 6.28 1.63
C LYS A 9 14.47 5.21 2.74
N VAL A 10 13.96 4.00 2.52
CA VAL A 10 13.88 2.94 3.57
C VAL A 10 14.61 1.65 3.15
N SER A 11 15.73 1.77 2.42
CA SER A 11 16.62 0.69 2.00
C SER A 11 16.10 -0.25 0.89
N GLY A 12 16.84 -0.28 -0.22
CA GLY A 12 16.81 -1.36 -1.19
C GLY A 12 15.54 -1.46 -2.05
N CYS A 13 15.71 -1.84 -3.30
CA CYS A 13 14.59 -2.22 -4.16
C CYS A 13 13.71 -3.29 -3.49
N PHE A 14 12.42 -3.42 -3.86
CA PHE A 14 11.62 -4.57 -3.45
C PHE A 14 12.38 -5.86 -3.76
N ARG A 15 12.57 -6.73 -2.76
CA ARG A 15 13.36 -7.97 -2.91
C ARG A 15 12.72 -8.96 -3.91
N THR A 16 11.41 -8.84 -4.11
CA THR A 16 10.64 -9.66 -5.05
C THR A 16 9.54 -8.81 -5.70
N GLU A 17 9.18 -9.13 -6.94
CA GLU A 17 8.04 -8.50 -7.63
C GLU A 17 6.72 -8.77 -6.89
N LYS A 18 6.58 -9.96 -6.30
CA LYS A 18 5.43 -10.31 -5.46
C LYS A 18 5.27 -9.35 -4.29
N GLY A 19 6.36 -9.03 -3.58
CA GLY A 19 6.33 -8.07 -2.47
C GLY A 19 5.98 -6.65 -2.93
N ALA A 20 6.44 -6.24 -4.11
CA ALA A 20 6.08 -4.96 -4.71
C ALA A 20 4.57 -4.88 -5.04
N ASN A 21 4.03 -5.93 -5.64
CA ASN A 21 2.61 -6.03 -6.00
C ASN A 21 1.72 -6.05 -4.77
N THR A 22 2.05 -6.84 -3.75
CA THR A 22 1.31 -6.86 -2.48
C THR A 22 1.33 -5.47 -1.82
N PHE A 23 2.48 -4.79 -1.80
CA PHE A 23 2.57 -3.44 -1.27
C PHE A 23 1.71 -2.45 -2.06
N MET A 24 1.75 -2.48 -3.39
CA MET A 24 0.93 -1.60 -4.23
C MET A 24 -0.57 -1.84 -4.02
N ASN A 25 -1.01 -3.09 -3.88
CA ASN A 25 -2.42 -3.42 -3.65
C ASN A 25 -2.93 -2.86 -2.32
N VAL A 26 -2.23 -3.17 -1.21
CA VAL A 26 -2.61 -2.67 0.13
C VAL A 26 -2.54 -1.15 0.18
N HIS A 27 -1.51 -0.55 -0.42
CA HIS A 27 -1.35 0.90 -0.46
C HIS A 27 -2.47 1.59 -1.23
N SER A 28 -2.85 1.05 -2.39
CA SER A 28 -3.93 1.59 -3.23
C SER A 28 -5.25 1.62 -2.48
N VAL A 29 -5.61 0.54 -1.79
CA VAL A 29 -6.83 0.44 -0.99
C VAL A 29 -6.81 1.42 0.18
N ALA A 30 -5.71 1.49 0.93
CA ALA A 30 -5.60 2.40 2.07
C ALA A 30 -5.70 3.89 1.67
N GLU A 31 -5.14 4.27 0.52
CA GLU A 31 -5.26 5.65 0.02
C GLU A 31 -6.66 5.93 -0.54
N THR A 32 -7.31 4.95 -1.15
CA THR A 32 -8.72 5.06 -1.60
C THR A 32 -9.67 5.21 -0.42
N ALA A 33 -9.47 4.42 0.63
CA ALA A 33 -10.24 4.53 1.86
C ALA A 33 -10.09 5.91 2.51
N LYS A 34 -8.86 6.44 2.57
CA LYS A 34 -8.61 7.80 3.06
C LYS A 34 -9.38 8.86 2.27
N LYS A 35 -9.41 8.75 0.93
CA LYS A 35 -10.17 9.67 0.07
C LYS A 35 -11.67 9.63 0.35
N ASN A 36 -12.19 8.45 0.68
CA ASN A 36 -13.60 8.22 0.98
C ASN A 36 -13.96 8.51 2.45
N GLY A 37 -13.06 9.11 3.24
CA GLY A 37 -13.30 9.39 4.66
C GLY A 37 -13.27 8.17 5.58
N ASN A 38 -12.89 7.00 5.05
CA ASN A 38 -12.83 5.74 5.79
C ASN A 38 -11.47 5.55 6.47
N SER A 39 -11.50 4.91 7.64
CA SER A 39 -10.27 4.57 8.37
C SER A 39 -9.43 3.58 7.57
N LYS A 40 -8.12 3.88 7.43
CA LYS A 40 -7.15 3.01 6.76
C LYS A 40 -7.09 1.62 7.38
N TYR A 41 -7.24 1.54 8.71
CA TYR A 41 -7.21 0.27 9.43
C TYR A 41 -8.35 -0.64 9.00
N LYS A 42 -9.59 -0.11 8.98
CA LYS A 42 -10.78 -0.85 8.54
C LYS A 42 -10.65 -1.31 7.09
N ALA A 43 -10.06 -0.48 6.23
CA ALA A 43 -9.87 -0.81 4.82
C ALA A 43 -8.84 -1.92 4.59
N ILE A 44 -7.76 -1.96 5.38
CA ILE A 44 -6.77 -3.03 5.30
C ILE A 44 -7.36 -4.33 5.87
N LEU A 45 -8.13 -4.24 6.95
CA LEU A 45 -8.80 -5.37 7.59
C LEU A 45 -9.79 -6.05 6.62
N ALA A 46 -10.61 -5.26 5.92
CA ALA A 46 -11.52 -5.76 4.89
C ALA A 46 -10.81 -6.44 3.70
N VAL A 47 -9.57 -6.09 3.38
CA VAL A 47 -8.77 -6.73 2.32
C VAL A 47 -8.16 -8.05 2.79
N LEU A 48 -7.84 -8.16 4.07
CA LEU A 48 -7.27 -9.38 4.67
C LEU A 48 -8.35 -10.43 4.99
N GLU A 49 -9.60 -10.02 5.12
CA GLU A 49 -10.76 -10.90 5.37
C GLU A 49 -11.42 -11.45 4.08
N GLN A 50 -10.91 -11.12 2.89
CA GLN A 50 -11.40 -11.65 1.60
C GLN A 50 -10.84 -13.02 1.24
#